data_AF-A0A3J5USV0-F1
#
_entry.id   AF-A0A3J5USV0-F1
#
_cell.length_a   1.000
_cell.length_b   1.000
_cell.length_c   1.000
_cell.angle_alpha   90.00
_cell.angle_beta   90.00
_cell.angle_gamma   90.00
#
_symmetry.space_group_name_H-M   'P 1'
#
loop_
_entity.id
_entity.type
_entity.pdbx_description
1 polymer ?
#
loop_
_entity_poly.entity_id
_entity_poly.type
_entity_poly.pdbx_seq_one_letter_code
_entity_poly.pdbx_strand_id
1 'polypeptide(L)' 'MANLYDLKKFDLNLLVIFECIYQHLSISKAAETLYITPSAVSQSLQRLRTQFNDPLFIRSGKGITPTVTGINLHYHLEN' A
#
# COMPACT_ATOMS: atom_id res chain seq x y z
N MET A 1 -0.78 17.82 14.90
CA MET A 1 -1.05 18.53 13.62
C MET A 1 -0.09 17.96 12.60
N ALA A 2 -0.58 17.50 11.44
CA ALA A 2 0.30 17.08 10.35
C ALA A 2 1.11 18.30 9.88
N ASN A 3 2.43 18.16 9.79
CA ASN A 3 3.28 19.22 9.27
C ASN A 3 3.15 19.26 7.75
N LEU A 4 2.84 20.44 7.19
CA LEU A 4 2.71 20.63 5.74
C LEU A 4 3.98 20.22 4.97
N TYR A 5 5.14 20.30 5.63
CA TYR A 5 6.43 19.86 5.09
C TYR A 5 6.54 18.33 4.96
N ASP A 6 5.89 17.58 5.85
CA ASP A 6 5.88 16.11 5.82
C ASP A 6 4.94 15.60 4.73
N LEU A 7 3.84 16.32 4.46
CA LEU A 7 2.94 16.01 3.34
C LEU A 7 3.63 16.19 1.99
N LYS A 8 4.50 17.20 1.82
CA LYS A 8 5.29 17.38 0.59
C LYS A 8 6.32 16.26 0.36
N LYS A 9 6.79 15.61 1.42
CA LYS A 9 7.71 14.47 1.34
C LYS A 9 7.00 13.14 1.16
N PHE A 10 5.69 13.12 1.33
CA PHE A 10 4.90 11.92 1.16
C PHE A 10 4.80 11.60 -0.34
N ASP A 11 5.38 10.48 -0.73
CA ASP A 11 5.34 9.97 -2.09
C ASP A 11 3.94 9.40 -2.38
N LEU A 12 3.10 10.19 -3.05
CA LEU A 12 1.71 9.82 -3.35
C LEU A 12 1.62 8.58 -4.25
N ASN A 13 2.68 8.25 -5.00
CA ASN A 13 2.72 7.02 -5.80
C ASN A 13 2.63 5.76 -4.93
N LEU A 14 3.02 5.87 -3.65
CA LEU A 14 2.85 4.78 -2.69
C LEU A 14 1.37 4.42 -2.51
N LEU A 15 0.46 5.40 -2.49
CA LEU A 15 -0.98 5.16 -2.32
C LEU A 15 -1.59 4.46 -3.53
N VAL A 16 -1.12 4.79 -4.75
CA VAL A 16 -1.52 4.09 -5.98
C VAL A 16 -1.11 2.62 -5.92
N ILE A 17 0.12 2.36 -5.47
CA ILE A 17 0.62 0.99 -5.32
C ILE A 17 -0.16 0.25 -4.24
N PHE A 18 -0.44 0.89 -3.11
CA PHE A 18 -1.27 0.33 -2.05
C PHE A 18 -2.65 -0.09 -2.56
N GLU A 19 -3.33 0.81 -3.27
CA GLU A 19 -4.69 0.55 -3.77
C GLU A 19 -4.69 -0.61 -4.77
N CYS A 20 -3.70 -0.67 -5.66
CA CYS A 20 -3.56 -1.79 -6.59
C CYS A 20 -3.33 -3.14 -5.86
N ILE A 21 -2.51 -3.15 -4.79
CA ILE A 21 -2.34 -4.33 -3.94
C ILE A 21 -3.67 -4.72 -3.28
N TYR A 22 -4.42 -3.74 -2.78
CA TYR A 22 -5.71 -3.96 -2.11
C TYR A 22 -6.72 -4.60 -3.05
N GLN A 23 -6.88 -4.05 -4.26
CA GLN A 23 -7.82 -4.56 -5.27
C GLN A 23 -7.52 -5.99 -5.72
N HIS A 24 -6.23 -6.36 -5.79
CA HIS A 24 -5.83 -7.69 -6.27
C HIS A 24 -5.50 -8.70 -5.16
N LEU A 25 -5.36 -8.24 -3.91
CA LEU A 25 -4.86 -9.02 -2.77
C LEU A 25 -3.61 -9.85 -3.12
N SER A 26 -2.73 -9.27 -3.95
CA SER A 26 -1.56 -9.94 -4.51
C SER A 26 -0.50 -8.93 -4.97
N ILE A 27 0.73 -9.11 -4.49
CA ILE A 27 1.88 -8.30 -4.91
C ILE A 27 2.21 -8.54 -6.38
N SER A 28 2.20 -9.79 -6.85
CA SER A 28 2.56 -10.11 -8.24
C SER A 28 1.54 -9.53 -9.23
N LYS A 29 0.24 -9.66 -8.93
CA LYS A 29 -0.80 -9.08 -9.79
C LYS A 29 -0.74 -7.55 -9.80
N ALA A 30 -0.49 -6.92 -8.65
CA ALA A 30 -0.31 -5.47 -8.60
C ALA A 30 0.89 -5.01 -9.43
N ALA A 31 2.00 -5.77 -9.41
CA ALA A 31 3.17 -5.47 -10.23
C ALA A 31 2.86 -5.55 -11.73
N GLU A 32 2.14 -6.59 -12.15
CA GLU A 32 1.66 -6.75 -13.53
C GLU A 32 0.75 -5.59 -13.95
N THR A 33 -0.25 -5.25 -13.13
CA THR A 33 -1.20 -4.14 -13.40
C THR A 33 -0.50 -2.79 -13.52
N LEU A 34 0.54 -2.56 -12.70
CA LEU A 34 1.29 -1.30 -12.67
C LEU A 34 2.48 -1.28 -13.63
N TYR A 35 2.72 -2.34 -14.39
CA TYR A 35 3.87 -2.49 -15.30
C TYR A 35 5.22 -2.25 -14.62
N ILE A 36 5.37 -2.75 -13.39
CA ILE A 36 6.62 -2.68 -12.60
C ILE A 36 7.01 -4.06 -12.06
N THR A 37 8.17 -4.15 -11.42
CA THR A 37 8.61 -5.42 -10.81
C THR A 37 7.91 -5.69 -9.47
N PRO A 38 7.69 -6.96 -9.09
CA PRO A 38 7.23 -7.31 -7.75
C PRO A 38 8.13 -6.80 -6.62
N SER A 39 9.44 -6.64 -6.89
CA SER A 39 10.38 -6.03 -5.95
C SER A 39 10.10 -4.55 -5.72
N ALA A 40 9.76 -3.79 -6.77
CA ALA A 40 9.39 -2.37 -6.65
C ALA A 40 8.08 -2.19 -5.86
N VAL A 41 7.09 -3.06 -6.08
CA VAL A 41 5.86 -3.11 -5.27
C VAL A 41 6.17 -3.40 -3.81
N SER A 42 7.02 -4.40 -3.55
CA SER A 42 7.40 -4.80 -2.19
C SER A 42 8.15 -3.68 -1.44
N GLN A 43 9.07 -2.97 -2.11
CA GLN A 43 9.79 -1.83 -1.53
C GLN A 43 8.85 -0.67 -1.22
N SER A 44 7.90 -0.38 -2.13
CA SER A 44 6.89 0.66 -1.93
C SER A 44 5.98 0.33 -0.75
N LEU A 45 5.52 -0.93 -0.65
CA LEU A 45 4.75 -1.40 0.50
C LEU A 45 5.57 -1.30 1.80
N GLN A 46 6.87 -1.62 1.77
CA GLN A 46 7.72 -1.46 2.95
C GLN A 46 7.81 -0.02 3.43
N ARG A 47 7.91 0.95 2.51
CA ARG A 47 7.90 2.39 2.85
C ARG A 47 6.59 2.81 3.51
N LEU A 48 5.45 2.37 2.96
CA LEU A 48 4.14 2.62 3.55
C LEU A 48 4.01 2.03 4.95
N ARG A 49 4.47 0.78 5.14
CA ARG A 49 4.44 0.13 6.45
C ARG A 49 5.16 0.94 7.52
N THR A 50 6.31 1.53 7.16
CA THR A 50 7.04 2.43 8.05
C THR A 50 6.30 3.73 8.32
N GLN A 51 5.65 4.33 7.31
CA GLN A 51 4.91 5.58 7.47
C GLN A 51 3.64 5.42 8.34
N PHE A 52 2.93 4.31 8.17
CA PHE A 52 1.70 4.01 8.92
C PHE A 52 1.97 3.27 10.23
N ASN A 53 3.21 2.81 10.46
CA ASN A 53 3.57 1.93 11.57
C ASN A 53 2.64 0.71 11.68
N ASP A 54 2.27 0.13 10.53
CA ASP A 54 1.32 -0.97 10.41
C ASP A 54 1.73 -1.86 9.22
N PRO A 55 1.59 -3.20 9.28
CA PRO A 55 1.97 -4.06 8.17
C PRO A 55 1.07 -3.89 6.92
N LEU A 56 -0.09 -3.23 7.03
CA LEU A 56 -1.12 -2.95 6.03
C LEU A 56 -1.78 -4.16 5.39
N PHE A 57 -0.98 -5.20 5.14
CA PHE A 57 -1.39 -6.51 4.67
C PHE A 57 -0.58 -7.60 5.40
N ILE A 58 -1.27 -8.65 5.79
CA ILE A 58 -0.70 -9.86 6.41
C ILE A 58 -0.90 -11.06 5.49
N ARG A 59 -0.02 -12.07 5.61
CA ARG A 59 -0.15 -13.31 4.84
C ARG A 59 -1.36 -14.10 5.35
N SER A 60 -2.14 -14.62 4.41
CA SER A 60 -3.26 -15.52 4.70
C SER A 60 -3.37 -16.54 3.59
N GLY A 61 -3.22 -17.84 3.91
CA GLY A 61 -3.40 -18.99 3.01
C GLY A 61 -2.99 -18.78 1.54
N LYS A 62 -3.92 -18.27 0.74
CA LYS A 62 -3.80 -18.08 -0.73
C LYS A 62 -3.22 -16.74 -1.19
N GLY A 63 -2.84 -15.84 -0.28
CA GLY A 63 -2.33 -14.52 -0.64
C GLY A 63 -2.10 -13.62 0.57
N ILE A 64 -2.61 -12.40 0.48
CA ILE A 64 -2.56 -11.42 1.56
C ILE A 64 -3.95 -10.89 1.88
N THR A 65 -4.11 -10.38 3.11
CA THR A 65 -5.36 -9.80 3.60
C THR A 65 -5.02 -8.47 4.28
N PRO A 66 -5.81 -7.40 4.07
CA PRO A 66 -5.52 -6.12 4.70
C PRO A 66 -5.71 -6.18 6.22
N THR A 67 -4.96 -5.35 6.95
CA THR A 67 -5.22 -5.06 8.36
C THR A 67 -6.41 -4.11 8.50
N VAL A 68 -6.84 -3.83 9.73
CA VAL A 68 -7.82 -2.76 10.00
C VAL A 68 -7.33 -1.42 9.45
N THR A 69 -6.05 -1.11 9.62
CA THR A 69 -5.43 0.10 9.06
C THR A 69 -5.47 0.11 7.53
N GLY A 70 -5.16 -1.03 6.87
CA GLY A 70 -5.27 -1.16 5.42
C GLY A 70 -6.70 -0.97 4.92
N ILE A 71 -7.67 -1.60 5.57
CA ILE A 71 -9.10 -1.42 5.25
C ILE A 71 -9.51 0.05 5.35
N ASN A 72 -9.14 0.71 6.46
CA ASN A 72 -9.44 2.13 6.64
C ASN A 72 -8.77 2.99 5.58
N LEU A 73 -7.51 2.72 5.22
CA LEU A 73 -6.81 3.49 4.19
C LEU A 73 -7.53 3.41 2.85
N HIS A 74 -7.94 2.21 2.42
CA HIS A 74 -8.72 2.03 1.20
C HIS A 74 -10.02 2.82 1.23
N TYR A 75 -10.79 2.74 2.33
CA TYR A 75 -12.01 3.53 2.48
C TYR A 75 -11.79 5.04 2.33
N HIS A 76 -10.65 5.59 2.77
CA HIS A 76 -10.35 7.02 2.61
C HIS A 76 -9.84 7.38 1.21
N LEU A 77 -9.42 6.41 0.39
CA LEU A 77 -8.98 6.65 -0.99
C LEU A 77 -10.15 6.59 -1.99
N GLU A 78 -11.22 5.87 -1.67
CA GLU A 78 -12.43 5.79 -2.50
C GLU A 78 -13.40 6.97 -2.32
N ASN A 79 -13.25 7.77 -1.25
CA ASN A 79 -14.09 8.93 -0.93
C ASN A 79 -13.42 10.27 -1.30
#